data_AF-A0A4V6J145-F1
#
_entry.id   AF-A0A4V6J145-F1
#
_cell.length_a   1.000
_cell.length_b   1.000
_cell.length_c   1.000
_cell.angle_alpha   90.00
_cell.angle_beta   90.00
_cell.angle_gamma   90.00
#
_symmetry.space_group_name_H-M   'P 1'
#
loop_
_entity.id
_entity.type
_entity.pdbx_description
1 polymer ?
#
loop_
_entity_poly.entity_id
_entity_poly.type
_entity_poly.pdbx_seq_one_letter_code
_entity_poly.pdbx_strand_id
1 'polypeptide(L)'
;MNDGITQPFLCSCQDGLSYIVKGRPKLRQSELVAEFISAHLARQLGLPSPDFCIVEVGNDIIEYMPDLRGSGSWASFRNKIY
;
A
#
# COMPACT_ATOMS: atom_id res chain seq x y z
N MET A 1 -10.12 -20.51 7.43
CA MET A 1 -8.90 -19.71 7.24
C MET A 1 -9.10 -18.88 5.99
N ASN A 2 -9.50 -17.61 6.14
CA ASN A 2 -9.65 -16.66 5.03
C ASN A 2 -8.91 -15.34 5.34
N ASP A 3 -7.96 -15.42 6.27
CA ASP A 3 -7.17 -14.29 6.76
C ASP A 3 -5.92 -14.19 5.89
N GLY A 4 -5.75 -13.05 5.22
CA GLY A 4 -4.63 -12.77 4.31
C GLY A 4 -5.02 -12.07 3.01
N ILE A 5 -6.30 -12.08 2.62
CA ILE A 5 -6.77 -11.41 1.40
C ILE A 5 -7.13 -9.96 1.70
N THR A 6 -6.10 -9.12 1.71
CA THR A 6 -6.23 -7.66 1.75
C THR A 6 -6.55 -7.15 0.34
N GLN A 7 -7.76 -7.45 -0.20
CA GLN A 7 -8.21 -7.07 -1.56
C GLN A 7 -7.58 -5.75 -2.03
N PRO A 8 -6.42 -5.80 -2.72
CA PRO A 8 -5.64 -4.61 -2.92
C PRO A 8 -6.02 -3.99 -4.25
N PHE A 9 -5.72 -2.71 -4.40
CA PHE A 9 -5.93 -2.02 -5.66
C PHE A 9 -4.67 -2.11 -6.51
N LEU A 10 -4.83 -2.35 -7.81
CA LEU A 10 -3.75 -2.16 -8.77
C LEU A 10 -3.87 -0.74 -9.33
N CYS A 11 -2.92 0.13 -8.98
CA CYS A 11 -2.95 1.53 -9.39
C CYS A 11 -1.74 1.85 -10.27
N SER A 12 -1.96 2.66 -11.31
CA SER A 12 -0.89 3.27 -12.07
C SER A 12 -0.55 4.64 -11.47
N CYS A 13 0.74 4.94 -11.36
CA CYS A 13 1.24 6.20 -10.80
C CYS A 13 1.86 7.09 -11.89
N GLN A 14 2.12 8.36 -11.53
CA GLN A 14 2.66 9.37 -12.43
C GLN A 14 4.08 9.07 -12.95
N ASP A 15 4.78 8.16 -12.28
CA ASP A 15 6.09 7.64 -12.70
C ASP A 15 6.00 6.58 -13.82
N GLY A 16 4.79 6.26 -14.29
CA GLY A 16 4.53 5.27 -15.33
C GLY A 16 4.59 3.82 -14.83
N LEU A 17 4.69 3.59 -13.52
CA LEU A 17 4.71 2.25 -12.92
C LEU A 17 3.35 1.88 -12.31
N SER A 18 3.14 0.59 -12.10
CA SER A 18 1.95 0.04 -11.45
C SER A 18 2.28 -0.53 -10.07
N TYR A 19 1.41 -0.25 -9.12
CA TYR A 19 1.61 -0.54 -7.71
C TYR A 19 0.43 -1.32 -7.14
N ILE A 20 0.73 -2.22 -6.19
CA ILE A 20 -0.28 -2.85 -5.35
C ILE A 20 -0.49 -1.96 -4.12
N VAL A 21 -1.68 -1.36 -4.05
CA VAL A 21 -2.06 -0.37 -3.06
C VAL A 21 -2.94 -1.00 -2.00
N LYS A 22 -2.54 -0.79 -0.74
CA LYS A 22 -3.32 -1.21 0.41
C LYS A 22 -3.90 0.03 1.10
N GLY A 23 -5.23 0.09 1.13
CA GLY A 23 -6.00 1.20 1.71
C GLY A 23 -7.03 0.71 2.73
N ARG A 24 -7.89 1.65 3.14
CA ARG A 24 -9.09 1.35 3.95
C ARG A 24 -10.19 0.73 3.05
N PRO A 25 -11.33 0.28 3.60
CA PRO A 25 -11.64 0.05 5.01
C PRO A 25 -10.97 -1.20 5.61
N LYS A 26 -10.29 -2.02 4.80
CA LYS A 26 -9.83 -3.35 5.25
C LYS A 26 -8.65 -3.34 6.20
N LEU A 27 -7.83 -2.29 6.19
CA LEU A 27 -6.69 -2.16 7.08
C LEU A 27 -6.82 -0.89 7.93
N ARG A 28 -6.58 -1.06 9.23
CA ARG A 28 -6.40 0.05 10.17
C ARG A 28 -5.08 0.74 9.87
N GLN A 29 -4.98 2.00 10.28
CA GLN A 29 -3.73 2.78 10.10
C GLN A 29 -2.53 2.09 10.76
N SER A 30 -2.70 1.53 11.95
CA SER A 30 -1.66 0.78 12.65
C SER A 30 -1.16 -0.43 11.86
N GLU A 31 -2.03 -1.08 11.08
CA GLU A 31 -1.68 -2.25 10.26
C GLU A 31 -0.87 -1.83 9.03
N LEU A 32 -1.23 -0.72 8.38
CA LEU A 32 -0.45 -0.14 7.28
C LEU A 32 0.95 0.30 7.76
N VAL A 33 1.04 0.92 8.94
CA VAL A 33 2.31 1.31 9.56
C VAL A 33 3.14 0.08 9.93
N ALA A 34 2.53 -0.93 10.54
CA ALA A 34 3.21 -2.18 10.87
C ALA A 34 3.75 -2.89 9.62
N GLU A 35 2.98 -2.91 8.54
CA GLU A 35 3.43 -3.47 7.26
C GLU A 35 4.66 -2.71 6.73
N PHE A 36 4.61 -1.38 6.70
CA PHE A 36 5.72 -0.55 6.24
C PHE A 36 6.99 -0.71 7.08
N ILE A 37 6.85 -0.76 8.41
CA ILE A 37 7.98 -1.00 9.34
C ILE A 37 8.54 -2.40 9.14
N SER A 38 7.68 -3.42 9.03
CA SER A 38 8.11 -4.81 8.85
C SER A 38 8.87 -5.01 7.53
N ALA A 39 8.47 -4.33 6.46
CA ALA A 39 9.17 -4.37 5.18
C ALA A 39 10.56 -3.72 5.28
N HIS A 40 10.68 -2.59 6.00
CA HIS A 40 11.98 -1.99 6.31
C HIS A 40 12.88 -2.92 7.12
N LEU A 41 12.33 -3.56 8.16
CA LEU A 41 13.08 -4.49 9.00
C LEU A 41 13.55 -5.70 8.18
N ALA A 42 12.69 -6.30 7.37
CA ALA A 42 13.03 -7.42 6.50
C ALA A 42 14.19 -7.07 5.56
N ARG A 43 14.15 -5.88 4.94
CA ARG A 43 15.23 -5.38 4.09
C ARG A 43 16.54 -5.20 4.85
N GLN A 44 16.50 -4.65 6.06
CA GLN A 44 17.69 -4.49 6.91
C GLN A 44 18.28 -5.83 7.39
N LEU A 45 17.43 -6.85 7.55
CA LEU A 45 17.84 -8.22 7.89
C LEU A 45 18.35 -9.00 6.67
N GLY A 46 18.37 -8.40 5.46
CA GLY A 46 18.78 -9.07 4.23
C GLY A 46 17.79 -10.13 3.74
N LEU A 47 16.55 -10.10 4.22
CA LEU A 47 15.50 -11.01 3.75
C LEU A 47 15.01 -10.57 2.35
N PRO A 48 14.66 -11.53 1.47
CA PRO A 48 13.98 -11.21 0.24
C PRO A 48 12.67 -10.46 0.53
N SER A 49 12.63 -9.20 0.11
CA SER A 49 11.46 -8.34 0.21
C SER A 49 11.31 -7.59 -1.10
N PRO A 50 10.11 -7.46 -1.67
CA PRO A 50 9.90 -6.56 -2.80
C PRO A 50 10.12 -5.12 -2.37
N ASP A 51 10.36 -4.26 -3.35
CA ASP A 51 10.39 -2.82 -3.12
C ASP A 51 9.04 -2.34 -2.61
N PHE A 52 9.08 -1.28 -1.79
CA PHE A 52 7.90 -0.73 -1.17
C PHE A 52 8.10 0.77 -0.96
N CYS A 53 7.02 1.52 -1.01
CA CYS A 53 7.01 2.97 -0.84
C CYS A 53 5.69 3.43 -0.22
N ILE A 54 5.64 4.71 0.13
CA ILE A 54 4.40 5.42 0.44
C ILE A 54 4.07 6.24 -0.80
N VAL A 55 2.83 6.18 -1.28
CA VAL A 55 2.32 7.12 -2.29
C VAL A 55 1.17 7.94 -1.74
N GLU A 56 1.02 9.10 -2.35
CA GLU A 56 -0.08 10.02 -2.11
C GLU A 56 -1.21 9.75 -3.12
N VAL A 57 -2.44 9.68 -2.63
CA VAL A 57 -3.63 9.55 -3.48
C VAL A 57 -4.32 10.91 -3.53
N GLY A 58 -4.52 11.43 -4.74
CA GLY A 58 -5.19 12.71 -4.97
C GLY A 58 -6.62 12.70 -4.43
N ASN A 59 -7.08 13.87 -3.95
CA ASN A 59 -8.44 14.01 -3.40
C ASN A 59 -9.53 13.71 -4.43
N ASP A 60 -9.28 14.02 -5.70
CA ASP A 60 -10.12 13.67 -6.84
C ASP A 60 -10.30 12.15 -6.95
N ILE A 61 -9.20 11.39 -6.88
CA ILE A 61 -9.24 9.92 -6.90
C ILE A 61 -9.98 9.39 -5.66
N ILE A 62 -9.76 9.97 -4.48
CA ILE A 62 -10.46 9.58 -3.24
C ILE A 62 -11.96 9.84 -3.35
N GLU A 63 -12.39 10.91 -4.04
CA GLU A 63 -13.81 11.19 -4.28
C GLU A 63 -14.47 10.11 -5.13
N TYR A 64 -13.78 9.63 -6.17
CA TYR A 64 -14.26 8.52 -7.01
C TYR A 64 -14.11 7.14 -6.34
N MET A 65 -13.06 6.95 -5.53
CA MET A 65 -12.70 5.68 -4.89
C MET A 65 -12.38 5.89 -3.40
N PRO A 66 -13.39 6.07 -2.54
CA PRO A 66 -13.20 6.42 -1.13
C PRO A 66 -12.48 5.34 -0.31
N ASP A 67 -12.45 4.09 -0.78
CA ASP A 67 -11.71 3.01 -0.13
C ASP A 67 -10.18 3.24 -0.17
N LEU A 68 -9.65 3.97 -1.16
CA LEU A 68 -8.23 4.32 -1.20
C LEU A 68 -7.81 5.31 -0.11
N ARG A 69 -8.75 5.84 0.68
CA ARG A 69 -8.48 6.86 1.69
C ARG A 69 -7.62 6.31 2.85
N GLY A 70 -6.40 6.81 2.95
CA GLY A 70 -5.54 6.67 4.11
C GLY A 70 -5.94 7.57 5.29
N SER A 71 -5.20 7.47 6.40
CA SER A 71 -5.26 8.46 7.48
C SER A 71 -4.28 9.58 7.11
N GLY A 72 -4.81 10.69 6.57
CA GLY A 72 -4.05 11.57 5.68
C GLY A 72 -3.94 10.92 4.29
N SER A 73 -3.68 11.67 3.23
CA SER A 73 -3.72 11.23 1.82
C SER A 73 -2.72 10.12 1.41
N TRP A 74 -2.21 9.35 2.36
CA TRP A 74 -1.12 8.39 2.26
C TRP A 74 -1.62 6.95 2.31
N ALA A 75 -1.14 6.11 1.40
CA ALA A 75 -1.28 4.65 1.49
C ALA A 75 0.11 3.97 1.57
N SER A 76 0.15 2.70 1.95
CA SER A 76 1.38 1.90 1.96
C SER A 76 1.35 0.94 0.78
N PHE A 77 2.47 0.82 0.07
CA PHE A 77 2.53 0.17 -1.25
C PHE A 77 3.59 -0.91 -1.30
N ARG A 78 3.28 -1.97 -2.05
CA ARG A 78 4.22 -3.02 -2.41
C ARG A 78 4.39 -3.00 -3.92
N ASN A 79 5.62 -2.86 -4.41
CA ASN A 79 5.91 -2.75 -5.83
C ASN A 79 6.11 -4.15 -6.48
N LYS A 80 5.69 -4.18 -7.75
CA LYS A 80 6.00 -5.08 -8.86
C LYS A 80 5.51 -6.53 -8.80
N ILE A 81 4.43 -6.76 -9.54
CA ILE A 81 4.20 -8.02 -10.27
C ILE A 81 4.95 -7.87 -11.60
N TYR A 82 5.83 -8.82 -11.91
CA TYR A 82 6.59 -8.88 -13.18
C TYR A 82 5.68 -9.22 -14.37
#